data_AF-A0A7J6BR51-F1
#
_entry.id   AF-A0A7J6BR51-F1
#
_cell.length_a   1.000
_cell.length_b   1.000
_cell.length_c   1.000
_cell.angle_alpha   90.00
_cell.angle_beta   90.00
_cell.angle_gamma   90.00
#
_symmetry.space_group_name_H-M   'P 1'
#
loop_
_entity.id
_entity.type
_entity.pdbx_description
1 polymer ?
#
loop_
_entity_poly.entity_id
_entity_poly.type
_entity_poly.pdbx_seq_one_letter_code
_entity_poly.pdbx_strand_id
1 'polypeptide(L)'
;MCSHDHNCPNDQKCCSNGCGHQCMAPYKEKPGVCPSKAVRIGACDELCSHDGECPNYEKCCSNGCGHQCMDLLKEKPGLCPMRFYGVGPCGALCIYDLECPNDEKCCRSACGRECTSPFKV
;
A
#
# COMPACT_ATOMS: atom_id res chain seq x y z
N MET A 1 -9.69 -22.37 -23.86
CA MET A 1 -8.52 -22.54 -22.98
C MET A 1 -7.38 -21.75 -23.56
N CYS A 2 -6.76 -20.88 -22.77
CA CYS A 2 -5.58 -20.12 -23.17
C CYS A 2 -4.32 -20.85 -22.72
N SER A 3 -3.16 -20.53 -23.30
CA SER A 3 -1.86 -21.03 -22.84
C SER A 3 -0.90 -19.90 -22.46
N HIS A 4 -1.11 -18.72 -23.04
CA HIS A 4 -0.35 -17.51 -22.79
C HIS A 4 -1.28 -16.30 -22.82
N ASP A 5 -0.85 -15.19 -22.21
CA ASP A 5 -1.61 -13.94 -22.16
C ASP A 5 -2.02 -13.43 -23.55
N HIS A 6 -1.16 -13.60 -24.56
CA HIS A 6 -1.47 -13.18 -25.94
C HIS A 6 -2.60 -13.99 -26.61
N ASN A 7 -3.01 -15.12 -26.02
CA ASN A 7 -4.18 -15.87 -26.50
C ASN A 7 -5.49 -15.26 -25.98
N CYS A 8 -5.42 -14.28 -25.07
CA CYS A 8 -6.57 -13.66 -24.46
C CYS A 8 -6.94 -12.34 -25.15
N PRO A 9 -8.24 -12.04 -25.30
CA PRO A 9 -8.70 -10.82 -25.93
C PRO A 9 -8.49 -9.61 -25.01
N ASN A 10 -8.18 -8.45 -25.60
CA ASN A 10 -7.88 -7.21 -24.88
C ASN A 10 -6.67 -7.36 -23.94
N ASP A 11 -6.66 -6.69 -22.79
CA ASP A 11 -5.59 -6.78 -21.77
C ASP A 11 -5.73 -7.98 -20.83
N GLN A 12 -6.56 -8.98 -21.18
CA GLN A 12 -6.76 -10.14 -20.32
C GLN A 12 -5.51 -11.01 -20.24
N LYS A 13 -5.32 -11.66 -19.09
CA LYS A 13 -4.19 -12.56 -18.82
C LYS A 13 -4.65 -13.99 -18.69
N CYS A 14 -3.80 -14.91 -19.09
CA CYS A 14 -4.09 -16.33 -19.02
C CYS A 14 -3.71 -16.88 -17.64
N CYS A 15 -4.73 -17.14 -16.83
CA CYS A 15 -4.55 -17.53 -15.43
C CYS A 15 -5.00 -18.98 -15.21
N SER A 16 -4.33 -19.69 -14.30
CA SER A 16 -4.71 -21.05 -13.89
C SER A 16 -5.75 -21.01 -12.78
N ASN A 17 -6.84 -21.78 -12.92
CA ASN A 17 -7.89 -21.97 -11.90
C ASN A 17 -7.88 -23.42 -11.36
N GLY A 18 -6.73 -24.10 -11.36
CA GLY A 18 -6.62 -25.48 -10.86
C GLY A 18 -7.23 -26.57 -11.75
N CYS A 19 -8.31 -26.30 -12.49
CA CYS A 19 -8.91 -27.20 -13.49
C CYS A 19 -8.49 -26.86 -14.94
N GLY A 20 -7.66 -25.84 -15.14
CA GLY A 20 -7.19 -25.40 -16.45
C GLY A 20 -6.88 -23.91 -16.50
N HIS A 21 -6.71 -23.41 -17.73
CA HIS A 21 -6.36 -22.02 -18.00
C HIS A 21 -7.52 -21.23 -18.60
N GLN A 22 -7.79 -20.07 -18.00
CA GLN A 22 -8.84 -19.16 -18.42
C GLN A 22 -8.31 -17.73 -18.53
N CYS A 23 -8.80 -17.01 -19.54
CA CYS A 23 -8.54 -15.58 -19.69
C CYS A 23 -9.33 -14.80 -18.64
N MET A 24 -8.63 -14.02 -17.83
CA MET A 24 -9.22 -13.17 -16.80
C MET A 24 -8.72 -11.74 -16.96
N ALA A 25 -9.56 -10.77 -16.62
CA ALA A 25 -9.14 -9.38 -16.60
C ALA A 25 -8.00 -9.21 -15.56
N PRO A 26 -6.95 -8.44 -15.88
CA PRO A 26 -5.88 -8.18 -14.93
C PRO A 26 -6.45 -7.37 -13.76
N TYR A 27 -6.06 -7.74 -12.55
CA TYR A 27 -6.38 -6.95 -11.38
C TYR A 27 -5.63 -5.62 -11.46
N LYS A 28 -6.34 -4.51 -11.21
CA LYS A 28 -5.69 -3.21 -11.01
C LYS A 28 -5.04 -3.22 -9.64
N GLU A 29 -3.72 -3.23 -9.60
CA GLU A 29 -3.00 -2.97 -8.36
C GLU A 29 -3.30 -1.56 -7.86
N LYS A 30 -3.65 -1.43 -6.58
CA LYS A 30 -3.77 -0.12 -5.95
C LYS A 30 -2.39 0.45 -5.61
N PRO A 31 -2.16 1.76 -5.79
CA PRO A 31 -0.89 2.39 -5.46
C PRO A 31 -0.65 2.38 -3.95
N GLY A 32 0.52 1.90 -3.50
CA GLY A 32 0.94 1.82 -2.09
C GLY A 32 1.64 0.49 -1.79
N VAL A 33 2.28 0.40 -0.61
CA VAL A 33 3.01 -0.81 -0.17
C VAL A 33 2.40 -1.35 1.12
N CYS A 34 2.29 -2.68 1.22
CA CYS A 34 1.85 -3.34 2.44
C CYS A 34 2.80 -3.00 3.61
N PRO A 35 2.27 -2.67 4.80
CA PRO A 35 3.10 -2.33 5.94
C PRO A 35 4.02 -3.49 6.34
N SER A 36 5.34 -3.32 6.21
CA SER A 36 6.33 -4.37 6.52
C SER A 36 6.36 -4.79 8.00
N LYS A 37 5.74 -4.01 8.89
CA LYS A 37 5.71 -4.22 10.35
C LYS A 37 4.41 -4.84 10.88
N ALA A 38 3.43 -5.10 10.02
CA ALA A 38 2.20 -5.77 10.43
C ALA A 38 2.35 -7.31 10.39
N VAL A 39 3.50 -7.85 10.83
CA VAL A 39 3.62 -9.26 11.20
C VAL A 39 3.03 -9.43 12.61
N ARG A 40 1.79 -9.00 12.80
CA ARG A 40 0.97 -9.58 13.86
C ARG A 40 0.37 -10.80 13.21
N ILE A 41 0.61 -11.97 13.81
CA ILE A 41 -0.04 -13.22 13.46
C ILE A 41 -1.54 -12.93 13.37
N GLY A 42 -2.03 -12.68 12.16
CA GLY A 42 -3.44 -12.47 11.90
C GLY A 42 -4.12 -13.83 11.88
N ALA A 43 -5.44 -13.85 11.79
CA ALA A 43 -6.14 -15.09 11.52
C ALA A 43 -5.58 -15.71 10.23
N CYS A 44 -5.40 -17.04 10.23
CA CYS A 44 -5.02 -17.83 9.06
C CYS A 44 -6.21 -17.95 8.10
N ASP A 45 -6.81 -16.83 7.74
CA ASP A 45 -7.97 -16.73 6.88
C ASP A 45 -7.60 -15.94 5.63
N GLU A 46 -8.13 -16.40 4.49
CA GLU A 46 -8.04 -15.74 3.19
C GLU A 46 -9.22 -14.79 3.04
N LEU A 47 -9.12 -13.61 3.67
CA LEU A 47 -10.17 -12.59 3.66
C LEU A 47 -10.20 -11.80 2.34
N CYS A 48 -9.11 -11.83 1.58
CA CYS A 48 -9.02 -11.25 0.26
C CYS A 48 -8.04 -12.03 -0.62
N SER A 49 -8.25 -12.04 -1.93
CA SER A 49 -7.30 -12.60 -2.91
C SER A 49 -6.50 -11.54 -3.66
N HIS A 50 -7.04 -10.33 -3.77
CA HIS A 50 -6.42 -9.22 -4.50
C HIS A 50 -6.93 -7.86 -4.01
N ASP A 51 -6.18 -6.79 -4.29
CA ASP A 51 -6.50 -5.43 -3.84
C ASP A 51 -7.89 -4.93 -4.20
N GLY A 52 -8.44 -5.43 -5.31
CA GLY A 52 -9.76 -5.05 -5.82
C GLY A 52 -10.92 -5.53 -4.94
N GLU A 53 -10.71 -6.57 -4.13
CA GLU A 53 -11.69 -7.04 -3.13
C GLU A 53 -11.71 -6.13 -1.89
N CYS A 54 -10.62 -5.40 -1.65
CA CYS A 54 -10.52 -4.51 -0.51
C CYS A 54 -11.22 -3.17 -0.79
N PRO A 55 -11.98 -2.61 0.16
CA PRO A 55 -12.57 -1.30 0.01
C PRO A 55 -11.51 -0.19 -0.01
N ASN A 56 -11.90 1.01 -0.46
CA ASN A 56 -11.11 2.24 -0.35
C ASN A 56 -9.64 2.09 -0.82
N TYR A 57 -8.70 2.54 0.01
CA TYR A 57 -7.26 2.52 -0.21
C TYR A 57 -6.58 1.36 0.52
N GLU A 58 -7.31 0.28 0.79
CA GLU A 58 -6.75 -0.93 1.39
C GLU A 58 -6.21 -1.85 0.28
N LYS A 59 -5.07 -2.49 0.57
CA LYS A 59 -4.52 -3.56 -0.27
C LYS A 59 -4.69 -4.90 0.40
N CYS A 60 -4.73 -5.93 -0.42
CA CYS A 60 -4.74 -7.30 0.08
C CYS A 60 -3.31 -7.69 0.46
N CYS A 61 -3.03 -7.71 1.77
CA CYS A 61 -1.70 -7.90 2.30
C CYS A 61 -1.61 -9.22 3.09
N SER A 62 -0.48 -9.91 2.93
CA SER A 62 -0.21 -11.11 3.72
C SER A 62 0.03 -10.73 5.19
N ASN A 63 -0.67 -11.41 6.11
CA ASN A 63 -0.52 -11.24 7.55
C ASN A 63 0.43 -12.30 8.17
N GLY A 64 1.16 -13.03 7.33
CA GLY A 64 2.08 -14.10 7.74
C GLY A 64 1.46 -15.51 7.73
N CYS A 65 0.14 -15.65 7.71
CA CYS A 65 -0.54 -16.94 7.56
C CYS A 65 -1.60 -16.97 6.44
N GLY A 66 -2.36 -15.89 6.30
CA GLY A 66 -3.30 -15.67 5.20
C GLY A 66 -3.21 -14.24 4.65
N HIS A 67 -4.28 -13.78 4.02
CA HIS A 67 -4.38 -12.44 3.45
C HIS A 67 -5.56 -11.67 4.04
N GLN A 68 -5.32 -10.40 4.34
CA GLN A 68 -6.36 -9.49 4.78
C GLN A 68 -6.22 -8.13 4.13
N CYS A 69 -7.33 -7.42 4.02
CA CYS A 69 -7.32 -6.02 3.63
C CYS A 69 -6.62 -5.21 4.74
N MET A 70 -5.53 -4.56 4.38
CA MET A 70 -4.79 -3.68 5.27
C MET A 70 -4.76 -2.28 4.67
N ASP A 71 -4.92 -1.29 5.54
CA ASP A 71 -4.65 0.09 5.18
C ASP A 71 -3.23 0.23 4.66
N LEU A 72 -3.12 0.85 3.49
CA LEU A 72 -1.85 1.18 2.92
C LEU A 72 -1.14 2.22 3.78
N LEU A 73 0.14 1.99 4.06
CA LEU A 73 1.05 3.10 4.31
C LEU A 73 1.22 3.82 2.97
N LYS A 74 0.34 4.78 2.71
CA LYS A 74 0.48 5.68 1.56
C LYS A 74 1.64 6.61 1.87
N GLU A 75 2.88 6.15 1.65
CA GLU A 75 4.03 7.03 1.62
C GLU A 75 3.80 8.00 0.46
N LYS A 76 3.52 9.26 0.78
CA LYS A 76 3.39 10.27 -0.27
C LYS A 76 4.76 10.43 -0.93
N PRO A 77 4.83 10.54 -2.27
CA PRO A 77 6.08 10.64 -2.98
C PRO A 77 6.91 11.85 -2.52
N GLY A 78 8.23 11.68 -2.50
CA GLY A 78 9.19 12.69 -2.05
C GLY A 78 9.84 12.36 -0.71
N LEU A 79 10.94 13.05 -0.42
CA LEU A 79 11.73 12.83 0.79
C LEU A 79 11.36 13.84 1.87
N CYS A 80 11.37 13.39 3.13
CA CYS A 80 11.29 14.32 4.25
C CYS A 80 12.46 15.31 4.17
N PRO A 81 12.21 16.61 4.35
CA PRO A 81 13.29 17.58 4.33
C PRO A 81 14.29 17.29 5.43
N MET A 82 15.58 17.30 5.07
CA MET A 82 16.70 17.32 6.03
C MET A 82 16.71 18.67 6.75
N ARG A 83 15.72 18.92 7.61
CA ARG A 83 15.76 20.05 8.53
C ARG A 83 16.66 19.69 9.70
N PHE A 84 17.59 20.60 9.99
CA PHE A 84 18.37 20.62 11.22
C PHE A 84 17.44 20.43 12.42
N TYR A 85 17.87 19.60 13.36
CA TYR A 85 17.26 19.39 14.67
C TYR A 85 17.15 20.72 15.42
N GLY A 86 16.09 21.50 15.19
CA GLY A 86 15.93 22.78 15.86
C GLY A 86 14.75 23.58 15.35
N VAL A 87 13.77 23.77 16.23
CA VAL A 87 12.57 24.59 16.07
C VAL A 87 11.40 23.92 15.33
N GLY A 88 10.69 23.05 16.07
CA GLY A 88 9.35 22.56 15.74
C GLY A 88 8.61 22.22 17.04
N PRO A 89 7.27 22.25 17.07
CA PRO A 89 6.51 21.93 18.27
C PRO A 89 6.81 20.50 18.74
N CYS A 90 7.06 20.33 20.04
CA CYS A 90 7.18 19.00 20.65
C CYS A 90 5.79 18.38 20.81
N GLY A 91 5.23 17.91 19.70
CA GLY A 91 4.01 17.14 19.64
C GLY A 91 4.12 16.07 18.55
N ALA A 92 3.45 14.94 18.74
CA ALA A 92 3.18 14.00 17.66
C ALA A 92 1.91 14.49 16.94
N LEU A 93 2.05 15.45 16.03
CA LEU A 93 0.93 16.00 15.28
C LEU A 93 0.44 15.04 14.18
N CYS A 94 1.29 14.10 13.80
CA CYS A 94 0.98 13.04 12.84
C CYS A 94 1.77 11.77 13.17
N ILE A 95 1.26 10.62 12.76
CA ILE A 95 1.96 9.32 12.76
C ILE A 95 2.27 8.89 11.32
N TYR A 96 1.36 9.17 10.39
CA TYR A 96 1.44 8.77 8.98
C TYR A 96 1.25 9.95 8.03
N ASP A 97 1.83 9.88 6.83
CA ASP A 97 1.69 10.90 5.78
C ASP A 97 0.23 11.22 5.40
N LEU A 98 -0.66 10.24 5.56
CA LEU A 98 -2.10 10.34 5.28
C LEU A 98 -2.83 11.35 6.18
N GLU A 99 -2.34 11.55 7.41
CA GLU A 99 -2.91 12.50 8.37
C GLU A 99 -2.56 13.95 8.00
N CYS A 100 -1.57 14.12 7.13
CA CYS A 100 -1.15 15.42 6.65
C CYS A 100 -1.98 15.87 5.44
N PRO A 101 -2.36 17.15 5.35
CA PRO A 101 -3.10 17.67 4.21
C PRO A 101 -2.23 17.67 2.94
N ASN A 102 -2.88 17.67 1.77
CA ASN A 102 -2.22 17.77 0.46
C ASN A 102 -1.14 16.69 0.25
N ASP A 103 0.00 17.07 -0.32
CA ASP A 103 1.16 16.20 -0.54
C ASP A 103 2.17 16.23 0.63
N GLU A 104 1.78 16.78 1.79
CA GLU A 104 2.69 16.87 2.94
C GLU A 104 2.97 15.50 3.57
N LYS A 105 4.22 15.26 3.96
CA LYS A 105 4.68 14.04 4.62
C LYS A 105 4.77 14.26 6.13
N CYS A 106 4.51 13.20 6.88
CA CYS A 106 4.70 13.17 8.32
C CYS A 106 6.17 12.88 8.64
N CYS A 107 6.92 13.92 8.95
CA CYS A 107 8.36 13.84 9.11
C CYS A 107 8.76 13.96 10.58
N ARG A 108 9.85 13.29 10.95
CA ARG A 108 10.41 13.35 12.30
C ARG A 108 11.06 14.72 12.51
N SER A 109 10.61 15.43 13.55
CA SER A 109 11.24 16.67 14.01
C SER A 109 12.19 16.37 15.18
N ALA A 110 12.79 17.41 15.78
CA ALA A 110 13.75 17.26 16.87
C ALA A 110 13.20 16.51 18.10
N CYS A 111 11.90 16.65 18.38
CA CYS A 111 11.25 16.04 19.56
C CYS A 111 9.90 15.39 19.25
N GLY A 112 9.43 15.39 18.00
CA GLY A 112 8.10 14.89 17.64
C GLY A 112 7.97 14.52 16.17
N ARG A 113 6.75 14.68 15.66
CA ARG A 113 6.41 14.47 14.25
C ARG A 113 5.51 15.59 13.77
N GLU A 114 5.78 16.11 12.59
CA GLU A 114 5.02 17.18 11.99
C GLU A 114 4.80 16.96 10.49
N CYS A 115 3.70 17.50 9.99
CA CYS A 115 3.40 17.52 8.56
C CYS A 115 4.26 18.58 7.87
N THR A 116 4.98 18.19 6.83
CA THR A 116 5.83 19.10 6.07
C THR A 116 5.86 18.74 4.59
N SER A 117 6.00 19.75 3.75
CA SER A 117 6.13 19.56 2.31
C SER A 117 7.37 18.71 1.98
N PRO A 118 7.24 17.64 1.18
CA PRO A 118 8.37 16.85 0.72
C PRO A 118 9.32 17.63 -0.20
N PHE A 119 10.60 17.24 -0.20
CA PHE A 119 11.47 17.57 -1.33
C PHE A 119 11.08 16.71 -2.53
N LYS A 120 10.77 17.38 -3.64
CA LYS A 120 10.60 16.74 -4.95
C LYS A 120 11.97 16.30 -5.45
N VAL A 121 12.08 15.02 -5.81
CA VAL A 121 13.26 14.42 -6.44
C VAL A 121 13.00 14.30 -7.94
#